data_AF-A0A1Y2E9Q6-F1
#
_entry.id   AF-A0A1Y2E9Q6-F1
#
_cell.length_a   1.000
_cell.length_b   1.000
_cell.length_c   1.000
_cell.angle_alpha   90.00
_cell.angle_beta   90.00
_cell.angle_gamma   90.00
#
_symmetry.space_group_name_H-M   'P 1'
#
loop_
_entity.id
_entity.type
_entity.pdbx_description
1 polymer ?
#
loop_
_entity_poly.entity_id
_entity_poly.type
_entity_poly.pdbx_seq_one_letter_code
_entity_poly.pdbx_strand_id
1 'polypeptide(L)'
;MEELKIDIKILKYDGVHNHFEQEFNAALSLTKYRIKKEIKKSSIPFNIKLKRVFNQISQDIGFICPEFKSIKSQIIRDINKQLPPNISSFEEIPEKHYLYITKQNENFMIFKNQSVIIFQSPFQAFLFKKYCDVLFVDGTFYVAPDFSYQVFITRNFVPELNEFYTTSFSILRNKEQETYKTIFEVIKSNCDITKDNGFSPKNLHCDFERAISNAAIIVFPDINIRYCIWHYKRSLGLHKNKICYNEVNQNRDLYVYFNAILNLPFINPNYILDIFHKIKKSCIEKNYNQFLIFLEYFRKTYLILYNIENWNYYNNIEHITNNASESFNNYLSGLFSKKTNLF
;
A
#
# COMPACT_ATOMS: atom_id res chain seq x y z
N MET A 1 35.06 -2.43 26.41
CA MET A 1 33.97 -1.79 27.16
C MET A 1 34.61 -0.74 28.02
N GLU A 2 34.63 0.51 27.56
CA GLU A 2 34.97 1.66 28.40
C GLU A 2 33.66 2.24 28.91
N GLU A 3 33.47 2.18 30.22
CA GLU A 3 32.35 2.83 30.90
C GLU A 3 32.54 4.35 30.81
N LEU A 4 31.61 5.01 30.11
CA LEU A 4 31.46 6.46 30.15
C LEU A 4 30.97 6.87 31.55
N LYS A 5 31.88 7.08 32.49
CA LYS A 5 31.60 7.85 33.71
C LYS A 5 31.52 9.32 33.34
N ILE A 6 30.32 9.90 33.44
CA ILE A 6 30.08 11.33 33.20
C ILE A 6 29.88 12.01 34.55
N ASP A 7 30.85 12.85 34.94
CA ASP A 7 30.76 13.72 36.11
C ASP A 7 29.71 14.82 35.88
N ILE A 8 28.64 14.79 36.67
CA ILE A 8 27.64 15.86 36.71
C ILE A 8 28.13 16.89 37.74
N LYS A 9 28.83 17.93 37.28
CA LYS A 9 29.05 19.14 38.09
C LYS A 9 27.75 19.95 38.15
N ILE A 10 26.97 19.76 39.21
CA ILE A 10 25.88 20.66 39.57
C ILE A 10 26.53 21.93 40.16
N LEU A 11 26.47 23.03 39.42
CA LEU A 11 26.83 24.34 39.95
C LEU A 11 25.77 24.73 40.99
N LYS A 12 26.14 24.78 42.27
CA LYS A 12 25.30 25.37 43.32
C LYS A 12 25.36 26.89 43.19
N TYR A 13 24.19 27.52 43.00
CA TYR A 13 24.03 28.96 43.12
C TYR A 13 22.91 29.22 44.14
N ASP A 14 23.23 29.92 45.23
CA ASP A 14 22.26 30.26 46.27
C ASP A 14 21.49 31.53 45.85
N GLY A 15 20.21 31.38 45.50
CA GLY A 15 19.32 32.48 45.13
C GLY A 15 17.84 32.15 45.37
N VAL A 16 17.15 33.00 46.14
CA VAL A 16 15.85 32.76 46.81
C VAL A 16 14.61 33.05 45.91
N HIS A 17 14.72 32.99 44.58
CA HIS A 17 13.59 33.33 43.69
C HIS A 17 13.42 32.32 42.55
N ASN A 18 12.31 31.55 42.52
CA ASN A 18 11.77 30.75 41.39
C ASN A 18 12.74 30.08 40.38
N HIS A 19 14.02 29.93 40.73
CA HIS A 19 15.07 29.46 39.85
C HIS A 19 14.96 27.96 39.63
N PHE A 20 14.39 27.22 40.59
CA PHE A 20 14.14 25.79 40.46
C PHE A 20 13.28 25.44 39.25
N GLU A 21 12.23 26.23 38.97
CA GLU A 21 11.36 26.01 37.81
C GLU A 21 12.07 26.38 36.50
N GLN A 22 12.91 27.42 36.51
CA GLN A 22 13.72 27.81 35.35
C GLN A 22 14.85 26.82 35.05
N GLU A 23 15.54 26.31 36.07
CA GLU A 23 16.58 25.28 35.97
C GLU A 23 16.00 23.94 35.54
N PHE A 24 14.84 23.56 36.08
CA PHE A 24 14.10 22.38 35.65
C PHE A 24 13.71 22.47 34.17
N ASN A 25 13.17 23.62 33.74
CA ASN A 25 12.82 23.85 32.34
C ASN A 25 14.05 23.91 31.41
N ALA A 26 15.19 24.43 31.89
CA ALA A 26 16.46 24.43 31.17
C ALA A 26 17.02 23.02 30.99
N ALA A 27 17.03 22.21 32.06
CA ALA A 27 17.46 20.80 32.01
C ALA A 27 16.57 19.95 31.09
N LEU A 28 15.25 20.16 31.13
CA LEU A 28 14.29 19.55 30.22
C LEU A 28 14.58 19.92 28.76
N SER A 29 14.89 21.19 28.49
CA SER A 29 15.20 21.71 27.16
C SER A 29 16.53 21.15 26.62
N LEU A 30 17.55 21.06 27.46
CA LEU A 30 18.85 20.47 27.11
C LEU A 30 18.72 18.98 26.78
N THR A 31 17.92 18.26 27.58
CA THR A 31 17.59 16.84 27.37
C THR A 31 16.86 16.63 26.05
N LYS A 32 15.82 17.44 25.78
CA LYS A 32 15.11 17.43 24.50
C LYS A 32 16.07 17.65 23.32
N TYR A 33 17.00 18.61 23.44
CA TYR A 33 17.98 18.90 22.41
C TYR A 33 18.93 17.72 22.16
N ARG A 34 19.46 17.08 23.21
CA ARG A 34 20.33 15.90 23.10
C ARG A 34 19.63 14.73 22.41
N ILE A 35 18.40 14.40 22.83
CA ILE A 35 17.60 13.34 22.22
C ILE A 35 17.35 13.63 20.73
N LYS A 36 17.00 14.86 20.38
CA LYS A 36 16.84 15.27 18.97
C LYS A 36 18.14 15.13 18.18
N LYS A 37 19.28 15.52 18.75
CA LYS A 37 20.60 15.45 18.08
C LYS A 37 21.02 14.01 17.80
N GLU A 38 20.85 13.12 18.76
CA GLU A 38 21.18 11.69 18.58
C GLU A 38 20.23 11.00 17.60
N ILE A 39 18.93 11.33 17.63
CA ILE A 39 17.97 10.80 16.65
C ILE A 39 18.30 11.30 15.24
N LYS A 40 18.70 12.57 15.07
CA LYS A 40 19.13 13.13 13.78
C LYS A 40 20.38 12.47 13.21
N LYS A 41 21.27 11.92 14.04
CA LYS A 41 22.42 11.13 13.58
C LYS A 41 22.01 9.74 13.06
N SER A 42 20.88 9.20 13.54
CA SER A 42 20.40 7.87 13.12
C SER A 42 19.76 7.92 11.73
N SER A 43 20.41 7.32 10.75
CA SER A 43 20.07 7.46 9.33
C SER A 43 18.89 6.57 8.86
N ILE A 44 17.84 6.27 9.66
CA ILE A 44 16.90 5.14 9.36
C ILE A 44 15.40 5.51 9.62
N PRO A 45 14.40 4.93 8.88
CA PRO A 45 12.99 5.30 8.98
C PRO A 45 12.25 4.90 10.27
N PHE A 46 11.03 5.43 10.38
CA PHE A 46 10.23 5.75 11.56
C PHE A 46 9.82 4.64 12.57
N ASN A 47 9.52 5.14 13.78
CA ASN A 47 8.90 4.57 14.99
C ASN A 47 9.70 3.57 15.85
N ILE A 48 10.16 2.43 15.30
CA ILE A 48 10.68 1.35 16.16
C ILE A 48 12.04 1.72 16.76
N LYS A 49 12.97 2.26 15.96
CA LYS A 49 14.26 2.75 16.46
C LYS A 49 14.15 4.02 17.32
N LEU A 50 13.20 4.91 17.00
CA LEU A 50 12.97 6.13 17.79
C LEU A 50 12.62 5.82 19.25
N LYS A 51 11.73 4.84 19.48
CA LYS A 51 11.37 4.44 20.85
C LYS A 51 12.53 3.76 21.57
N ARG A 52 13.33 2.95 20.87
CA ARG A 52 14.53 2.31 21.43
C ARG A 52 15.60 3.32 21.84
N VAL A 53 15.93 4.28 20.98
CA VAL A 53 16.89 5.36 21.25
C VAL A 53 16.37 6.25 22.39
N PHE A 54 15.08 6.59 22.39
CA PHE A 54 14.46 7.32 23.49
C PHE A 54 14.54 6.56 24.81
N ASN A 55 14.22 5.26 24.83
CA ASN A 55 14.29 4.45 26.04
C ASN A 55 15.72 4.37 26.60
N GLN A 56 16.72 4.23 25.73
CA GLN A 56 18.13 4.20 26.14
C GLN A 56 18.55 5.53 26.79
N ILE A 57 18.24 6.66 26.15
CA ILE A 57 18.57 7.99 26.70
C ILE A 57 17.72 8.32 27.93
N SER A 58 16.48 7.82 28.01
CA SER A 58 15.58 8.03 29.16
C SER A 58 16.06 7.30 30.40
N GLN A 59 16.71 6.13 30.25
CA GLN A 59 17.30 5.40 31.37
C GLN A 59 18.46 6.17 32.00
N ASP A 60 19.26 6.87 31.18
CA ASP A 60 20.41 7.65 31.65
C ASP A 60 20.01 8.97 32.37
N ILE A 61 18.79 9.48 32.14
CA ILE A 61 18.36 10.83 32.58
C ILE A 61 17.34 10.79 33.73
N GLY A 62 16.68 9.66 33.99
CA GLY A 62 15.76 9.49 35.12
C GLY A 62 14.48 10.35 35.03
N PHE A 63 13.96 10.82 36.17
CA PHE A 63 12.65 11.47 36.34
C PHE A 63 12.43 12.77 35.53
N ILE A 64 13.47 13.33 34.92
CA ILE A 64 13.42 14.60 34.16
C ILE A 64 13.12 14.35 32.67
N CYS A 65 12.94 13.09 32.24
CA CYS A 65 12.73 12.78 30.83
C CYS A 65 11.32 13.21 30.34
N PRO A 66 11.19 14.01 29.27
CA PRO A 66 9.90 14.34 28.68
C PRO A 66 9.21 13.11 28.12
N GLU A 67 7.87 13.09 28.11
CA GLU A 67 7.13 11.99 27.50
C GLU A 67 7.56 11.71 26.06
N PHE A 68 7.70 10.43 25.71
CA PHE A 68 8.02 9.99 24.35
C PHE A 68 7.10 10.61 23.30
N LYS A 69 5.81 10.76 23.61
CA LYS A 69 4.82 11.36 22.71
C LYS A 69 5.16 12.82 22.40
N SER A 70 5.59 13.59 23.40
CA SER A 70 6.01 14.99 23.25
C SER A 70 7.27 15.11 22.39
N ILE A 71 8.28 14.29 22.66
CA ILE A 71 9.51 14.25 21.87
C ILE A 71 9.23 13.83 20.42
N LYS A 72 8.45 12.77 20.22
CA LYS A 72 8.05 12.29 18.91
C LYS A 72 7.33 13.37 18.10
N SER A 73 6.36 14.06 18.69
CA SER A 73 5.65 15.17 18.03
C SER A 73 6.57 16.32 17.68
N GLN A 74 7.54 16.66 18.54
CA GLN A 74 8.49 17.72 18.25
C GLN A 74 9.47 17.35 17.14
N ILE A 75 9.94 16.10 17.10
CA ILE A 75 10.81 15.60 16.03
C ILE A 75 10.08 15.61 14.69
N ILE A 76 8.83 15.15 14.67
CA ILE A 76 7.99 15.22 13.46
C ILE A 76 7.85 16.67 12.99
N ARG A 77 7.58 17.62 13.89
CA ARG A 77 7.53 19.06 13.55
C ARG A 77 8.86 19.59 13.00
N ASP A 78 9.98 19.22 13.60
CA ASP A 78 11.30 19.68 13.16
C ASP A 78 11.69 19.08 11.80
N ILE A 79 11.29 17.82 11.51
CA ILE A 79 11.44 17.20 10.19
C ILE A 79 10.55 17.91 9.17
N ASN A 80 9.27 18.15 9.50
CA ASN A 80 8.33 18.82 8.61
C ASN A 80 8.78 20.25 8.26
N LYS A 81 9.45 20.96 9.17
CA LYS A 81 10.05 22.27 8.90
C LYS A 81 11.19 22.25 7.87
N GLN A 82 11.81 21.08 7.66
CA GLN A 82 12.91 20.88 6.70
C GLN A 82 12.39 20.34 5.36
N LEU A 83 11.14 19.88 5.29
CA LEU A 83 10.53 19.47 4.03
C LEU A 83 10.20 20.72 3.20
N PRO A 84 10.35 20.64 1.86
CA PRO A 84 9.90 21.71 0.98
C PRO A 84 8.38 21.95 1.17
N PRO A 85 7.89 23.14 0.79
CA PRO A 85 6.45 23.39 0.72
C PRO A 85 5.81 22.33 -0.16
N ASN A 86 4.61 21.94 0.23
CA ASN A 86 3.88 20.92 -0.48
C ASN A 86 3.50 21.41 -1.87
N ILE A 87 3.55 20.47 -2.81
CA ILE A 87 3.26 20.70 -4.20
C ILE A 87 1.74 20.70 -4.36
N SER A 88 1.20 21.71 -5.04
CA SER A 88 -0.26 21.90 -5.18
C SER A 88 -0.82 21.32 -6.47
N SER A 89 0.03 21.09 -7.48
CA SER A 89 -0.36 20.56 -8.78
C SER A 89 0.61 19.49 -9.29
N PHE A 90 0.13 18.64 -10.18
CA PHE A 90 0.95 17.58 -10.77
C PHE A 90 2.09 18.15 -11.64
N GLU A 91 1.83 19.29 -12.26
CA GLU A 91 2.73 20.03 -13.14
C GLU A 91 3.94 20.59 -12.36
N GLU A 92 3.72 21.08 -11.15
CA GLU A 92 4.75 21.63 -10.25
C GLU A 92 5.79 20.60 -9.79
N ILE A 93 5.54 19.30 -9.98
CA ILE A 93 6.50 18.25 -9.60
C ILE A 93 7.76 18.39 -10.45
N PRO A 94 8.92 18.75 -9.88
CA PRO A 94 10.13 18.97 -10.67
C PRO A 94 10.60 17.67 -11.35
N GLU A 95 11.21 17.75 -12.52
CA GLU A 95 11.80 16.57 -13.19
C GLU A 95 13.07 16.05 -12.48
N LYS A 96 13.73 16.91 -11.71
CA LYS A 96 14.90 16.57 -10.90
C LYS A 96 14.77 17.22 -9.54
N HIS A 97 14.98 16.44 -8.50
CA HIS A 97 14.97 16.93 -7.13
C HIS A 97 15.83 16.03 -6.26
N TYR A 98 16.50 16.61 -5.26
CA TYR A 98 17.34 15.84 -4.33
C TYR A 98 16.53 14.81 -3.52
N LEU A 99 15.21 14.99 -3.39
CA LEU A 99 14.31 14.02 -2.75
C LEU A 99 14.03 12.78 -3.61
N TYR A 100 14.31 12.85 -4.93
CA TYR A 100 14.23 11.70 -5.83
C TYR A 100 15.56 10.98 -5.95
N ILE A 101 16.51 11.27 -5.06
CA ILE A 101 17.80 10.62 -5.01
C ILE A 101 17.83 9.74 -3.76
N THR A 102 18.17 8.46 -3.93
CA THR A 102 18.30 7.53 -2.80
C THR A 102 19.51 7.89 -1.94
N LYS A 103 19.63 7.28 -0.75
CA LYS A 103 20.83 7.44 0.10
C LYS A 103 22.12 6.95 -0.56
N GLN A 104 22.01 6.18 -1.63
CA GLN A 104 23.12 5.67 -2.43
C GLN A 104 23.39 6.55 -3.66
N ASN A 105 22.80 7.75 -3.72
CA ASN A 105 22.89 8.68 -4.86
C ASN A 105 22.30 8.15 -6.17
N GLU A 106 21.31 7.26 -6.09
CA GLU A 106 20.65 6.69 -7.27
C GLU A 106 19.36 7.47 -7.57
N ASN A 107 19.02 7.60 -8.85
CA ASN A 107 17.72 8.17 -9.24
C ASN A 107 16.58 7.22 -8.82
N PHE A 108 15.58 7.78 -8.16
CA PHE A 108 14.38 7.09 -7.73
C PHE A 108 13.19 7.41 -8.63
N MET A 109 13.06 8.64 -9.13
CA MET A 109 12.10 8.96 -10.18
C MET A 109 12.70 8.59 -11.53
N ILE A 110 12.03 7.72 -12.27
CA ILE A 110 12.55 7.18 -13.54
C ILE A 110 11.78 7.70 -14.75
N PHE A 111 10.55 8.19 -14.55
CA PHE A 111 9.71 8.67 -15.64
C PHE A 111 8.66 9.67 -15.16
N LYS A 112 8.36 10.66 -15.99
CA LYS A 112 7.23 11.59 -15.84
C LYS A 112 6.66 11.93 -17.21
N ASN A 113 5.34 11.85 -17.35
CA ASN A 113 4.60 12.48 -18.45
C ASN A 113 3.40 13.24 -17.88
N GLN A 114 2.44 13.64 -18.73
CA GLN A 114 1.26 14.42 -18.29
C GLN A 114 0.29 13.64 -17.38
N SER A 115 0.29 12.31 -17.43
CA SER A 115 -0.69 11.44 -16.77
C SER A 115 -0.12 10.63 -15.60
N VAL A 116 1.20 10.36 -15.61
CA VAL A 116 1.85 9.50 -14.61
C VAL A 116 3.28 9.92 -14.30
N ILE A 117 3.65 9.75 -13.03
CA ILE A 117 5.04 9.77 -12.56
C ILE A 117 5.36 8.39 -11.99
N ILE A 118 6.53 7.87 -12.32
CA ILE A 118 6.96 6.52 -11.94
C ILE A 118 8.25 6.60 -11.14
N PHE A 119 8.25 5.92 -10.00
CA PHE A 119 9.38 5.79 -9.10
C PHE A 119 9.79 4.33 -8.99
N GLN A 120 11.08 4.07 -9.20
CA GLN A 120 11.72 2.77 -9.05
C GLN A 120 13.22 2.97 -8.83
N SER A 121 13.75 2.48 -7.72
CA SER A 121 15.21 2.45 -7.51
C SER A 121 15.87 1.28 -8.27
N PRO A 122 17.20 1.31 -8.48
CA PRO A 122 17.93 0.18 -9.05
C PRO A 122 17.71 -1.14 -8.29
N PHE A 123 17.66 -1.09 -6.95
CA PHE A 123 17.34 -2.26 -6.14
C PHE A 123 15.93 -2.80 -6.41
N GLN A 124 14.94 -1.92 -6.60
CA GLN A 124 13.57 -2.32 -6.92
C GLN A 124 13.45 -2.90 -8.33
N ALA A 125 14.17 -2.34 -9.30
CA ALA A 125 14.28 -2.91 -10.65
C ALA A 125 14.92 -4.31 -10.61
N PHE A 126 15.98 -4.49 -9.80
CA PHE A 126 16.58 -5.79 -9.56
C PHE A 126 15.58 -6.80 -8.97
N LEU A 127 14.83 -6.42 -7.93
CA LEU A 127 13.81 -7.28 -7.35
C LEU A 127 12.71 -7.64 -8.35
N PHE A 128 12.24 -6.67 -9.14
CA PHE A 128 11.26 -6.88 -10.19
C PHE A 128 11.72 -7.92 -11.19
N LYS A 129 12.96 -7.79 -11.69
CA LYS A 129 13.56 -8.75 -12.63
C LYS A 129 13.75 -10.13 -12.01
N LYS A 130 14.36 -10.19 -10.81
CA LYS A 130 14.72 -11.45 -10.15
C LYS A 130 13.50 -12.29 -9.76
N TYR A 131 12.42 -11.65 -9.32
CA TYR A 131 11.21 -12.32 -8.81
C TYR A 131 9.98 -12.08 -9.68
N CYS A 132 10.17 -11.94 -11.00
CA CYS A 132 9.13 -11.52 -11.93
C CYS A 132 7.98 -12.51 -12.12
N ASP A 133 8.13 -13.79 -11.77
CA ASP A 133 7.16 -14.87 -12.05
C ASP A 133 5.72 -14.50 -11.68
N VAL A 134 5.53 -13.87 -10.52
CA VAL A 134 4.24 -13.39 -10.05
C VAL A 134 4.34 -11.91 -9.71
N LEU A 135 3.60 -11.10 -10.47
CA LEU A 135 3.50 -9.66 -10.28
C LEU A 135 2.18 -9.34 -9.57
N PHE A 136 2.26 -8.62 -8.46
CA PHE A 136 1.10 -8.10 -7.75
C PHE A 136 0.99 -6.60 -7.99
N VAL A 137 -0.21 -6.14 -8.31
CA VAL A 137 -0.47 -4.72 -8.51
C VAL A 137 -1.71 -4.27 -7.75
N ASP A 138 -1.65 -3.06 -7.23
CA ASP A 138 -2.74 -2.50 -6.43
C ASP A 138 -2.78 -0.97 -6.54
N GLY A 139 -3.98 -0.41 -6.52
CA GLY A 139 -4.22 1.03 -6.51
C GLY A 139 -4.68 1.48 -5.13
N THR A 140 -3.96 2.42 -4.52
CA THR A 140 -4.31 2.98 -3.22
C THR A 140 -4.63 4.47 -3.30
N PHE A 141 -5.79 4.82 -2.76
CA PHE A 141 -6.32 6.19 -2.71
C PHE A 141 -5.87 6.95 -1.46
N TYR A 142 -5.61 6.23 -0.36
CA TYR A 142 -5.35 6.83 0.95
C TYR A 142 -4.07 7.65 1.01
N VAL A 143 -3.09 7.32 0.18
CA VAL A 143 -1.78 7.99 0.12
C VAL A 143 -1.63 8.83 -1.14
N ALA A 144 -2.66 8.88 -1.98
CA ALA A 144 -2.62 9.64 -3.22
C ALA A 144 -2.64 11.14 -2.91
N PRO A 145 -1.78 11.95 -3.55
CA PRO A 145 -1.91 13.39 -3.51
C PRO A 145 -3.27 13.88 -4.00
N ASP A 146 -3.77 15.00 -3.47
CA ASP A 146 -5.10 15.56 -3.81
C ASP A 146 -5.27 15.83 -5.31
N PHE A 147 -4.19 16.20 -6.01
CA PHE A 147 -4.17 16.44 -7.46
C PHE A 147 -4.02 15.15 -8.29
N SER A 148 -4.02 13.98 -7.66
CA SER A 148 -3.87 12.67 -8.31
C SER A 148 -5.07 11.78 -8.02
N TYR A 149 -5.32 10.83 -8.92
CA TYR A 149 -6.41 9.89 -8.78
C TYR A 149 -6.06 8.76 -7.80
N GLN A 150 -4.85 8.20 -7.93
CA GLN A 150 -4.38 7.11 -7.08
C GLN A 150 -2.86 6.98 -7.10
N VAL A 151 -2.31 6.28 -6.12
CA VAL A 151 -0.97 5.71 -6.20
C VAL A 151 -1.08 4.25 -6.59
N PHE A 152 -0.45 3.87 -7.70
CA PHE A 152 -0.37 2.51 -8.19
C PHE A 152 0.94 1.87 -7.74
N ILE A 153 0.87 0.67 -7.21
CA ILE A 153 1.99 -0.01 -6.58
C ILE A 153 2.19 -1.35 -7.26
N THR A 154 3.43 -1.64 -7.66
CA THR A 154 3.82 -2.97 -8.13
C THR A 154 4.64 -3.68 -7.05
N ARG A 155 4.45 -4.99 -6.90
CA ARG A 155 5.12 -5.79 -5.88
C ARG A 155 5.44 -7.19 -6.38
N ASN A 156 6.52 -7.76 -5.88
CA ASN A 156 6.84 -9.17 -6.03
C ASN A 156 6.99 -9.83 -4.66
N PHE A 157 6.70 -11.13 -4.60
CA PHE A 157 6.99 -11.94 -3.44
C PHE A 157 8.44 -12.42 -3.50
N VAL A 158 9.17 -12.27 -2.40
CA VAL A 158 10.57 -12.70 -2.25
C VAL A 158 10.58 -13.95 -1.38
N PRO A 159 10.69 -15.16 -1.97
CA PRO A 159 10.54 -16.42 -1.24
C PRO A 159 11.55 -16.59 -0.10
N GLU A 160 12.79 -16.12 -0.29
CA GLU A 160 13.85 -16.24 0.70
C GLU A 160 13.56 -15.48 2.00
N LEU A 161 12.72 -14.44 1.92
CA LEU A 161 12.32 -13.62 3.06
C LEU A 161 10.87 -13.87 3.47
N ASN A 162 10.13 -14.66 2.67
CA ASN A 162 8.69 -14.88 2.84
C ASN A 162 7.89 -13.55 2.94
N GLU A 163 8.32 -12.54 2.17
CA GLU A 163 7.79 -11.18 2.26
C GLU A 163 7.54 -10.56 0.88
N PHE A 164 6.60 -9.61 0.82
CA PHE A 164 6.29 -8.86 -0.39
C PHE A 164 7.05 -7.54 -0.43
N TYR A 165 7.78 -7.31 -1.51
CA TYR A 165 8.56 -6.09 -1.72
C TYR A 165 7.94 -5.24 -2.81
N THR A 166 7.89 -3.92 -2.58
CA THR A 166 7.47 -2.96 -3.59
C THR A 166 8.56 -2.76 -4.61
N THR A 167 8.19 -2.93 -5.88
CA THR A 167 9.07 -2.82 -7.04
C THR A 167 8.88 -1.54 -7.83
N SER A 168 7.76 -0.84 -7.66
CA SER A 168 7.61 0.54 -8.11
C SER A 168 6.43 1.22 -7.42
N PHE A 169 6.47 2.55 -7.40
CA PHE A 169 5.33 3.40 -7.09
C PHE A 169 5.05 4.30 -8.28
N SER A 170 3.78 4.51 -8.60
CA SER A 170 3.38 5.43 -9.65
C SER A 170 2.26 6.34 -9.15
N ILE A 171 2.36 7.63 -9.40
CA ILE A 171 1.30 8.61 -9.11
C ILE A 171 0.52 8.84 -10.40
N LEU A 172 -0.76 8.51 -10.42
CA LEU A 172 -1.60 8.53 -11.61
C LEU A 172 -2.66 9.63 -11.53
N ARG A 173 -2.93 10.32 -12.64
CA ARG A 173 -4.05 11.29 -12.75
C ARG A 173 -5.33 10.66 -13.29
N ASN A 174 -5.26 9.48 -13.89
CA ASN A 174 -6.41 8.76 -14.43
C ASN A 174 -6.22 7.24 -14.27
N LYS A 175 -7.25 6.47 -14.64
CA LYS A 175 -7.24 4.99 -14.66
C LYS A 175 -7.32 4.43 -16.08
N GLU A 176 -6.74 5.12 -17.04
CA GLU A 176 -6.83 4.72 -18.44
C GLU A 176 -5.85 3.58 -18.75
N GLN A 177 -6.22 2.73 -19.70
CA GLN A 177 -5.39 1.60 -20.13
C GLN A 177 -4.00 2.06 -20.61
N GLU A 178 -3.91 3.17 -21.33
CA GLU A 178 -2.64 3.69 -21.84
C GLU A 178 -1.69 4.12 -20.71
N THR A 179 -2.24 4.65 -19.61
CA THR A 179 -1.47 5.02 -18.43
C THR A 179 -0.85 3.79 -17.77
N TYR A 180 -1.63 2.70 -17.58
CA TYR A 180 -1.08 1.45 -17.04
C TYR A 180 -0.07 0.81 -17.98
N LYS A 181 -0.31 0.85 -19.29
CA LYS A 181 0.61 0.34 -20.31
C LYS A 181 1.95 1.07 -20.22
N THR A 182 1.92 2.41 -20.15
CA THR A 182 3.11 3.24 -19.95
C THR A 182 3.89 2.80 -18.70
N ILE A 183 3.19 2.55 -17.59
CA ILE A 183 3.84 2.07 -16.35
C ILE A 183 4.56 0.75 -16.59
N PHE A 184 3.87 -0.24 -17.18
CA PHE A 184 4.45 -1.56 -17.42
C PHE A 184 5.64 -1.52 -18.40
N GLU A 185 5.58 -0.71 -19.46
CA GLU A 185 6.68 -0.53 -20.42
C GLU A 185 7.91 0.14 -19.77
N VAL A 186 7.69 1.18 -18.97
CA VAL A 186 8.77 1.90 -18.29
C VAL A 186 9.46 1.03 -17.24
N ILE A 187 8.71 0.34 -16.37
CA ILE A 187 9.35 -0.52 -15.35
C ILE A 187 10.08 -1.71 -15.98
N LYS A 188 9.56 -2.24 -17.11
CA LYS A 188 10.20 -3.32 -17.87
C LYS A 188 11.53 -2.84 -18.45
N SER A 189 11.51 -1.73 -19.20
CA SER A 189 12.70 -1.16 -19.83
C SER A 189 13.77 -0.72 -18.82
N ASN A 190 13.36 -0.24 -17.65
CA ASN A 190 14.30 0.15 -16.59
C ASN A 190 15.06 -1.05 -15.97
N CYS A 191 14.64 -2.28 -16.26
CA CYS A 191 15.32 -3.51 -15.81
C CYS A 191 16.30 -4.09 -16.84
N ASP A 192 16.35 -3.56 -18.06
CA ASP A 192 17.11 -4.09 -19.21
C ASP A 192 18.59 -3.68 -19.22
N ILE A 193 19.25 -3.69 -18.06
CA ILE A 193 20.67 -3.34 -17.92
C ILE A 193 21.61 -4.50 -18.36
N THR A 194 21.09 -5.73 -18.56
CA THR A 194 21.89 -6.87 -19.01
C THR A 194 21.23 -7.60 -20.19
N LYS A 195 22.04 -7.92 -21.21
CA LYS A 195 21.73 -8.68 -22.44
C LYS A 195 21.34 -10.16 -22.20
N ASP A 196 20.65 -10.46 -21.11
CA ASP A 196 20.11 -11.80 -20.88
C ASP A 196 18.67 -11.88 -21.36
N ASN A 197 18.31 -13.06 -21.86
CA ASN A 197 17.00 -13.44 -22.37
C ASN A 197 15.85 -12.77 -21.60
N GLY A 198 14.94 -12.14 -22.34
CA GLY A 198 13.87 -11.30 -21.79
C GLY A 198 13.15 -11.96 -20.63
N PHE A 199 12.94 -11.19 -19.55
CA PHE A 199 12.13 -11.62 -18.42
C PHE A 199 10.68 -11.16 -18.65
N SER A 200 9.71 -12.02 -18.32
CA SER A 200 8.29 -11.70 -18.41
C SER A 200 7.55 -12.34 -17.24
N PRO A 201 6.69 -11.60 -16.53
CA PRO A 201 5.83 -12.18 -15.52
C PRO A 201 4.93 -13.26 -16.12
N LYS A 202 4.75 -14.36 -15.38
CA LYS A 202 3.85 -15.45 -15.76
C LYS A 202 2.43 -15.22 -15.27
N ASN A 203 2.28 -14.58 -14.11
CA ASN A 203 0.99 -14.27 -13.50
C ASN A 203 0.94 -12.80 -13.06
N LEU A 204 -0.18 -12.14 -13.35
CA LEU A 204 -0.53 -10.85 -12.79
C LEU A 204 -1.69 -11.01 -11.81
N HIS A 205 -1.46 -10.68 -10.55
CA HIS A 205 -2.50 -10.52 -9.55
C HIS A 205 -2.94 -9.06 -9.49
N CYS A 206 -4.20 -8.80 -9.86
CA CYS A 206 -4.75 -7.44 -9.88
C CYS A 206 -6.23 -7.40 -9.49
N ASP A 207 -6.74 -6.19 -9.33
CA ASP A 207 -8.16 -5.94 -9.12
C ASP A 207 -8.98 -6.18 -10.39
N PHE A 208 -10.30 -6.23 -10.24
CA PHE A 208 -11.25 -6.33 -11.35
C PHE A 208 -11.34 -5.01 -12.13
N GLU A 209 -10.25 -4.68 -12.81
CA GLU A 209 -10.09 -3.49 -13.64
C GLU A 209 -9.49 -3.89 -14.99
N ARG A 210 -10.31 -3.80 -16.03
CA ARG A 210 -9.93 -4.18 -17.40
C ARG A 210 -8.77 -3.36 -17.94
N ALA A 211 -8.69 -2.08 -17.59
CA ALA A 211 -7.59 -1.22 -18.01
C ALA A 211 -6.23 -1.77 -17.58
N ILE A 212 -6.12 -2.30 -16.35
CA ILE A 212 -4.89 -2.92 -15.83
C ILE A 212 -4.58 -4.21 -16.59
N SER A 213 -5.54 -5.13 -16.63
CA SER A 213 -5.32 -6.46 -17.23
C SER A 213 -5.05 -6.38 -18.75
N ASN A 214 -5.78 -5.55 -19.49
CA ASN A 214 -5.52 -5.32 -20.91
C ASN A 214 -4.12 -4.71 -21.14
N ALA A 215 -3.73 -3.72 -20.35
CA ALA A 215 -2.40 -3.10 -20.46
C ALA A 215 -1.29 -4.13 -20.21
N ALA A 216 -1.46 -5.00 -19.21
CA ALA A 216 -0.51 -6.05 -18.93
C ALA A 216 -0.40 -7.07 -20.07
N ILE A 217 -1.52 -7.50 -20.67
CA ILE A 217 -1.51 -8.40 -21.84
C ILE A 217 -0.79 -7.77 -23.02
N ILE A 218 -0.95 -6.46 -23.25
CA ILE A 218 -0.24 -5.76 -24.33
C ILE A 218 1.28 -5.79 -24.11
N VAL A 219 1.75 -5.58 -22.88
CA VAL A 219 3.18 -5.47 -22.56
C VAL A 219 3.86 -6.83 -22.32
N PHE A 220 3.08 -7.81 -21.84
CA PHE A 220 3.47 -9.16 -21.51
C PHE A 220 2.46 -10.16 -22.13
N PRO A 221 2.60 -10.50 -23.43
CA PRO A 221 1.58 -11.28 -24.16
C PRO A 221 1.24 -12.65 -23.54
N ASP A 222 2.20 -13.30 -22.89
CA ASP A 222 2.03 -14.63 -22.29
C ASP A 222 1.59 -14.60 -20.82
N ILE A 223 1.20 -13.42 -20.30
CA ILE A 223 0.82 -13.25 -18.89
C ILE A 223 -0.55 -13.85 -18.60
N ASN A 224 -0.64 -14.63 -17.52
CA ASN A 224 -1.92 -15.09 -16.98
C ASN A 224 -2.50 -14.06 -16.01
N ILE A 225 -3.75 -13.68 -16.22
CA ILE A 225 -4.44 -12.73 -15.33
C ILE A 225 -5.10 -13.49 -14.19
N ARG A 226 -4.85 -13.05 -12.96
CA ARG A 226 -5.42 -13.57 -11.72
C ARG A 226 -6.11 -12.44 -10.97
N TYR A 227 -7.43 -12.38 -11.04
CA TYR A 227 -8.19 -11.35 -10.35
C TYR A 227 -8.32 -11.63 -8.85
N CYS A 228 -8.29 -10.58 -8.06
CA CYS A 228 -8.29 -10.65 -6.62
C CYS A 228 -9.64 -11.14 -6.04
N ILE A 229 -9.62 -12.24 -5.28
CA ILE A 229 -10.81 -12.82 -4.63
C ILE A 229 -11.39 -11.91 -3.55
N TRP A 230 -10.54 -11.19 -2.79
CA TRP A 230 -11.06 -10.26 -1.78
C TRP A 230 -11.88 -9.15 -2.43
N HIS A 231 -11.36 -8.53 -3.49
CA HIS A 231 -12.07 -7.51 -4.24
C HIS A 231 -13.35 -8.05 -4.90
N TYR A 232 -13.32 -9.30 -5.40
CA TYR A 232 -14.53 -10.01 -5.85
C TYR A 232 -15.59 -10.07 -4.73
N LYS A 233 -15.23 -10.63 -3.57
CA LYS A 233 -16.17 -10.80 -2.43
C LYS A 233 -16.67 -9.45 -1.91
N ARG A 234 -15.80 -8.46 -1.78
CA ARG A 234 -16.14 -7.11 -1.33
C ARG A 234 -17.10 -6.43 -2.31
N SER A 235 -16.81 -6.49 -3.61
CA SER A 235 -17.65 -5.90 -4.65
C SER A 235 -19.05 -6.50 -4.66
N LEU A 236 -19.16 -7.84 -4.55
CA LEU A 236 -20.44 -8.53 -4.44
C LEU A 236 -21.19 -8.18 -3.16
N GLY A 237 -20.49 -8.09 -2.02
CA GLY A 237 -21.10 -7.66 -0.76
C GLY A 237 -21.70 -6.26 -0.83
N LEU A 238 -20.97 -5.30 -1.41
CA LEU A 238 -21.46 -3.93 -1.62
C LEU A 238 -22.69 -3.90 -2.55
N HIS A 239 -22.65 -4.63 -3.67
CA HIS A 239 -23.78 -4.68 -4.61
C HIS A 239 -25.02 -5.37 -4.00
N LYS A 240 -24.83 -6.49 -3.29
CA LYS A 240 -25.91 -7.15 -2.53
C LYS A 240 -26.52 -6.18 -1.53
N ASN A 241 -25.70 -5.47 -0.75
CA ASN A 241 -26.19 -4.53 0.26
C ASN A 241 -26.98 -3.37 -0.37
N LYS A 242 -26.59 -2.93 -1.57
CA LYS A 242 -27.30 -1.87 -2.29
C LYS A 242 -28.64 -2.33 -2.87
N ILE A 243 -28.74 -3.57 -3.35
CA ILE A 243 -29.87 -4.04 -4.17
C ILE A 243 -30.85 -4.91 -3.39
N CYS A 244 -30.36 -5.87 -2.61
CA CYS A 244 -31.16 -6.97 -2.04
C CYS A 244 -30.80 -7.28 -0.58
N TYR A 245 -30.37 -6.28 0.21
CA TYR A 245 -29.95 -6.48 1.61
C TYR A 245 -31.01 -7.18 2.47
N ASN A 246 -32.22 -6.61 2.51
CA ASN A 246 -33.32 -7.13 3.33
C ASN A 246 -33.76 -8.51 2.86
N GLU A 247 -33.93 -8.68 1.54
CA GLU A 247 -34.36 -9.93 0.94
C GLU A 247 -33.40 -11.09 1.28
N VAL A 248 -32.09 -10.87 1.16
CA VAL A 248 -31.08 -11.89 1.50
C VAL A 248 -31.00 -12.16 3.00
N ASN A 249 -31.09 -11.13 3.85
CA ASN A 249 -30.90 -11.30 5.29
C ASN A 249 -32.13 -11.90 6.00
N GLN A 250 -33.32 -11.77 5.41
CA GLN A 250 -34.56 -12.32 5.95
C GLN A 250 -34.88 -13.72 5.39
N ASN A 251 -34.15 -14.18 4.38
CA ASN A 251 -34.41 -15.44 3.69
C ASN A 251 -33.19 -16.36 3.70
N ARG A 252 -33.33 -17.53 4.33
CA ARG A 252 -32.25 -18.51 4.46
C ARG A 252 -31.76 -19.05 3.12
N ASP A 253 -32.65 -19.27 2.16
CA ASP A 253 -32.28 -19.80 0.84
C ASP A 253 -31.43 -18.78 0.08
N LEU A 254 -31.82 -17.51 0.09
CA LEU A 254 -31.06 -16.44 -0.56
C LEU A 254 -29.70 -16.21 0.11
N TYR A 255 -29.62 -16.34 1.44
CA TYR A 255 -28.34 -16.31 2.14
C TYR A 255 -27.42 -17.45 1.68
N VAL A 256 -27.95 -18.67 1.51
CA VAL A 256 -27.18 -19.80 0.98
C VAL A 256 -26.76 -19.55 -0.47
N TYR A 257 -27.66 -19.07 -1.33
CA TYR A 257 -27.36 -18.78 -2.73
C TYR A 257 -26.30 -17.68 -2.89
N PHE A 258 -26.38 -16.63 -2.08
CA PHE A 258 -25.36 -15.58 -2.08
C PHE A 258 -23.99 -16.13 -1.66
N ASN A 259 -23.93 -16.94 -0.61
CA ASN A 259 -22.68 -17.58 -0.19
C ASN A 259 -22.14 -18.57 -1.23
N ALA A 260 -23.00 -19.28 -1.96
CA ALA A 260 -22.58 -20.10 -3.08
C ALA A 260 -21.89 -19.24 -4.16
N ILE A 261 -22.48 -18.08 -4.50
CA ILE A 261 -21.89 -17.14 -5.47
C ILE A 261 -20.54 -16.60 -4.98
N LEU A 262 -20.41 -16.23 -3.70
CA LEU A 262 -19.14 -15.79 -3.12
C LEU A 262 -18.03 -16.84 -3.21
N ASN A 263 -18.38 -18.12 -3.27
CA ASN A 263 -17.45 -19.23 -3.29
C ASN A 263 -17.22 -19.84 -4.68
N LEU A 264 -17.88 -19.33 -5.74
CA LEU A 264 -17.64 -19.74 -7.12
C LEU A 264 -16.16 -19.70 -7.55
N PRO A 265 -15.30 -18.78 -7.07
CA PRO A 265 -13.86 -18.84 -7.35
C PRO A 265 -13.20 -20.17 -6.96
N PHE A 266 -13.79 -20.96 -6.07
CA PHE A 266 -13.23 -22.23 -5.58
C PHE A 266 -13.97 -23.46 -6.10
N ILE A 267 -14.92 -23.27 -7.00
CA ILE A 267 -15.68 -24.36 -7.62
C ILE A 267 -15.08 -24.66 -8.98
N ASN A 268 -15.10 -25.93 -9.40
CA ASN A 268 -14.70 -26.32 -10.74
C ASN A 268 -15.42 -25.44 -11.77
N PRO A 269 -14.70 -24.77 -12.69
CA PRO A 269 -15.28 -23.79 -13.61
C PRO A 269 -16.39 -24.37 -14.48
N ASN A 270 -16.33 -25.66 -14.81
CA ASN A 270 -17.35 -26.35 -15.60
C ASN A 270 -18.73 -26.35 -14.95
N TYR A 271 -18.82 -26.26 -13.62
CA TYR A 271 -20.10 -26.26 -12.90
C TYR A 271 -20.63 -24.86 -12.59
N ILE A 272 -19.87 -23.79 -12.86
CA ILE A 272 -20.26 -22.42 -12.47
C ILE A 272 -21.56 -21.99 -13.15
N LEU A 273 -21.70 -22.26 -14.47
CA LEU A 273 -22.91 -21.90 -15.21
C LEU A 273 -24.13 -22.71 -14.75
N ASP A 274 -23.95 -24.00 -14.47
CA ASP A 274 -25.02 -24.87 -13.95
C ASP A 274 -25.51 -24.42 -12.58
N ILE A 275 -24.59 -24.08 -11.68
CA ILE A 275 -24.90 -23.55 -10.35
C ILE A 275 -25.66 -22.22 -10.49
N PHE A 276 -25.17 -21.32 -11.34
CA PHE A 276 -25.83 -20.04 -11.58
C PHE A 276 -27.24 -20.22 -12.13
N HIS A 277 -27.44 -21.09 -13.11
CA HIS A 277 -28.77 -21.38 -13.68
C HIS A 277 -29.71 -22.03 -12.68
N LYS A 278 -29.22 -22.96 -11.84
CA LYS A 278 -30.02 -23.58 -10.78
C LYS A 278 -30.49 -22.57 -9.75
N ILE A 279 -29.60 -21.68 -9.30
CA ILE A 279 -29.94 -20.58 -8.40
C ILE A 279 -30.97 -19.66 -9.06
N LYS A 280 -30.72 -19.21 -10.30
CA LYS A 280 -31.61 -18.31 -11.04
C LYS A 280 -33.01 -18.90 -11.20
N LYS A 281 -33.12 -20.17 -11.59
CA LYS A 281 -34.41 -20.88 -11.71
C LYS A 281 -35.18 -20.87 -10.40
N SER A 282 -34.54 -21.24 -9.30
CA SER A 282 -35.19 -21.22 -7.98
C SER A 282 -35.65 -19.82 -7.57
N CYS A 283 -34.87 -18.78 -7.88
CA CYS A 283 -35.26 -17.40 -7.61
C CYS A 283 -36.47 -16.93 -8.44
N ILE A 284 -36.61 -17.40 -9.69
CA ILE A 284 -37.79 -17.14 -10.53
C ILE A 284 -39.01 -17.81 -9.93
N GLU A 285 -38.93 -19.10 -9.60
CA GLU A 285 -40.05 -19.88 -9.03
C GLU A 285 -40.57 -19.29 -7.72
N LYS A 286 -39.68 -18.71 -6.91
CA LYS A 286 -40.01 -18.13 -5.60
C LYS A 286 -40.21 -16.60 -5.62
N ASN A 287 -40.18 -15.97 -6.80
CA ASN A 287 -40.36 -14.53 -7.00
C ASN A 287 -39.37 -13.63 -6.20
N TYR A 288 -38.10 -14.03 -6.12
CA TYR A 288 -37.03 -13.24 -5.47
C TYR A 288 -36.51 -12.12 -6.37
N ASN A 289 -37.34 -11.10 -6.57
CA ASN A 289 -37.14 -10.06 -7.58
C ASN A 289 -35.86 -9.24 -7.37
N GLN A 290 -35.51 -8.87 -6.13
CA GLN A 290 -34.31 -8.05 -5.91
C GLN A 290 -33.04 -8.88 -6.12
N PHE A 291 -33.04 -10.14 -5.70
CA PHE A 291 -31.94 -11.06 -5.93
C PHE A 291 -31.78 -11.39 -7.41
N LEU A 292 -32.85 -11.48 -8.20
CA LEU A 292 -32.77 -11.63 -9.65
C LEU A 292 -32.04 -10.45 -10.32
N ILE A 293 -32.27 -9.21 -9.85
CA ILE A 293 -31.53 -8.02 -10.32
C ILE A 293 -30.04 -8.17 -9.97
N PHE A 294 -29.72 -8.63 -8.76
CA PHE A 294 -28.34 -8.93 -8.35
C PHE A 294 -27.70 -10.03 -9.23
N LEU A 295 -28.44 -11.09 -9.56
CA LEU A 295 -27.96 -12.16 -10.44
C LEU A 295 -27.68 -11.67 -11.87
N GLU A 296 -28.51 -10.77 -12.40
CA GLU A 296 -28.23 -10.15 -13.69
C GLU A 296 -26.99 -9.25 -13.68
N TYR A 297 -26.77 -8.50 -12.58
CA TYR A 297 -25.51 -7.79 -12.36
C TYR A 297 -24.33 -8.78 -12.36
N PHE A 298 -24.42 -9.85 -11.56
CA PHE A 298 -23.38 -10.86 -11.47
C PHE A 298 -23.05 -11.47 -12.83
N ARG A 299 -24.08 -11.86 -13.60
CA ARG A 299 -23.93 -12.44 -14.93
C ARG A 299 -23.23 -11.48 -15.90
N LYS A 300 -23.70 -10.24 -15.98
CA LYS A 300 -23.12 -9.23 -16.88
C LYS A 300 -21.66 -8.95 -16.51
N THR A 301 -21.35 -8.80 -15.22
CA THR A 301 -20.01 -8.46 -14.78
C THR A 301 -19.06 -9.66 -14.83
N TYR A 302 -19.35 -10.76 -14.15
CA TYR A 302 -18.37 -11.82 -13.90
C TYR A 302 -18.45 -13.00 -14.87
N LEU A 303 -19.60 -13.23 -15.51
CA LEU A 303 -19.77 -14.33 -16.47
C LEU A 303 -19.63 -13.89 -17.93
N ILE A 304 -19.85 -12.61 -18.24
CA ILE A 304 -19.74 -12.07 -19.61
C ILE A 304 -18.50 -11.19 -19.77
N LEU A 305 -18.34 -10.16 -18.92
CA LEU A 305 -17.26 -9.18 -19.09
C LEU A 305 -15.89 -9.71 -18.68
N TYR A 306 -15.81 -10.66 -17.75
CA TYR A 306 -14.57 -11.27 -17.28
C TYR A 306 -14.53 -12.76 -17.64
N ASN A 307 -13.34 -13.24 -18.03
CA ASN A 307 -13.11 -14.67 -18.23
C ASN A 307 -13.11 -15.39 -16.86
N ILE A 308 -13.89 -16.45 -16.75
CA ILE A 308 -14.04 -17.28 -15.54
C ILE A 308 -12.68 -17.79 -15.06
N GLU A 309 -11.82 -18.24 -15.97
CA GLU A 309 -10.50 -18.79 -15.63
C GLU A 309 -9.60 -17.77 -14.91
N ASN A 310 -9.80 -16.47 -15.17
CA ASN A 310 -8.96 -15.43 -14.58
C ASN A 310 -9.33 -15.13 -13.11
N TRP A 311 -10.54 -15.46 -12.68
CA TRP A 311 -10.98 -15.27 -11.29
C TRP A 311 -11.29 -16.58 -10.55
N ASN A 312 -11.12 -17.72 -11.23
CA ASN A 312 -11.23 -19.04 -10.65
C ASN A 312 -9.86 -19.54 -10.16
N TYR A 313 -9.88 -20.18 -8.99
CA TYR A 313 -8.75 -20.70 -8.24
C TYR A 313 -9.00 -22.16 -7.81
N TYR A 314 -9.92 -22.86 -8.48
CA TYR A 314 -10.10 -24.30 -8.27
C TYR A 314 -8.76 -25.02 -8.49
N ASN A 315 -8.36 -25.84 -7.52
CA ASN A 315 -7.07 -26.55 -7.44
C ASN A 315 -5.79 -25.68 -7.35
N ASN A 316 -5.89 -24.34 -7.33
CA ASN A 316 -4.75 -23.43 -7.27
C ASN A 316 -4.92 -22.42 -6.13
N ILE A 317 -4.74 -22.90 -4.90
CA ILE A 317 -4.91 -22.09 -3.67
C ILE A 317 -3.64 -21.30 -3.32
N GLU A 318 -2.49 -21.72 -3.86
CA GLU A 318 -1.22 -21.04 -3.66
C GLU A 318 -1.30 -19.62 -4.22
N HIS A 319 -1.05 -18.63 -3.36
CA HIS A 319 -1.12 -17.19 -3.65
C HIS A 319 -2.52 -16.57 -3.88
N ILE A 320 -3.60 -17.17 -3.34
CA ILE A 320 -4.94 -16.53 -3.30
C ILE A 320 -4.91 -15.13 -2.66
N THR A 321 -4.08 -14.94 -1.62
CA THR A 321 -4.28 -13.83 -0.69
C THR A 321 -3.55 -12.57 -1.14
N ASN A 322 -4.31 -11.58 -1.61
CA ASN A 322 -3.91 -10.17 -1.65
C ASN A 322 -3.83 -9.53 -0.24
N ASN A 323 -4.01 -10.30 0.84
CA ASN A 323 -3.83 -9.84 2.23
C ASN A 323 -2.52 -9.07 2.41
N ALA A 324 -1.46 -9.44 1.69
CA ALA A 324 -0.20 -8.72 1.73
C ALA A 324 -0.28 -7.32 1.10
N SER A 325 -1.01 -7.15 -0.01
CA SER A 325 -1.27 -5.85 -0.65
C SER A 325 -2.17 -4.98 0.23
N GLU A 326 -3.24 -5.54 0.79
CA GLU A 326 -4.10 -4.82 1.73
C GLU A 326 -3.41 -4.47 3.04
N SER A 327 -2.67 -5.40 3.64
CA SER A 327 -1.88 -5.15 4.85
C SER A 327 -0.89 -4.02 4.60
N PHE A 328 -0.29 -3.98 3.41
CA PHE A 328 0.59 -2.88 3.02
C PHE A 328 -0.16 -1.57 2.80
N ASN A 329 -1.33 -1.57 2.15
CA ASN A 329 -2.15 -0.37 2.03
C ASN A 329 -2.61 0.14 3.40
N ASN A 330 -2.94 -0.76 4.32
CA ASN A 330 -3.29 -0.42 5.71
C ASN A 330 -2.09 0.11 6.48
N TYR A 331 -0.90 -0.46 6.27
CA TYR A 331 0.36 0.04 6.82
C TYR A 331 0.66 1.45 6.30
N LEU A 332 0.57 1.65 4.98
CA LEU A 332 0.71 2.95 4.33
C LEU A 332 -0.32 3.94 4.89
N SER A 333 -1.60 3.57 4.92
CA SER A 333 -2.64 4.38 5.55
C SER A 333 -2.29 4.72 6.99
N GLY A 334 -1.81 3.77 7.79
CA GLY A 334 -1.34 4.02 9.16
C GLY A 334 -0.18 5.03 9.24
N LEU A 335 0.78 4.98 8.32
CA LEU A 335 1.88 5.94 8.22
C LEU A 335 1.38 7.35 7.86
N PHE A 336 0.37 7.45 7.00
CA PHE A 336 -0.17 8.71 6.50
C PHE A 336 -1.44 9.19 7.23
N SER A 337 -2.01 8.39 8.15
CA SER A 337 -3.30 8.62 8.85
C SER A 337 -3.30 9.80 9.82
N LYS A 338 -2.12 10.31 10.19
CA LYS A 338 -1.95 11.47 11.09
C LYS A 338 -1.58 12.75 10.35
N LYS A 339 -2.00 12.86 9.10
CA LYS A 339 -1.90 14.10 8.34
C LYS A 339 -3.21 14.86 8.45
N THR A 340 -3.40 15.65 9.52
CA THR A 340 -4.02 16.96 9.30
C THR A 340 -3.04 17.72 8.43
N ASN A 341 -3.37 17.85 7.14
CA ASN A 341 -2.69 18.69 6.17
C ASN A 341 -1.17 18.46 6.10
N LEU A 342 -0.76 17.33 5.53
CA LEU A 342 0.53 17.24 4.87
C LEU A 342 0.26 17.22 3.36
N PHE A 343 -0.27 18.37 2.95
CA PHE A 343 -0.19 19.06 1.67
C PHE A 343 -0.05 20.57 1.98
#